data_AF-A0A1Y6C0X7-F1
#
_entry.id   AF-A0A1Y6C0X7-F1
#
_cell.length_a   1.000
_cell.length_b   1.000
_cell.length_c   1.000
_cell.angle_alpha   90.00
_cell.angle_beta   90.00
_cell.angle_gamma   90.00
#
_symmetry.space_group_name_H-M   'P 1'
#
loop_
_entity.id
_entity.type
_entity.pdbx_description
1 polymer ?
#
loop_
_entity_poly.entity_id
_entity_poly.type
_entity_poly.pdbx_seq_one_letter_code
_entity_poly.pdbx_strand_id
1 'polypeptide(L)'
;MDETSIPAVAPASYPPRPGNRLQPLVDGIPAFRRIAAAVEAARHSVWLLATFAAADFPMPDGRGSLLDLLDRAAARGLDVRAIFWRPDPESSGWGQTFAGTPADRALLAERGSAFAIRWDRAPAGFWQHQKCWLVDAGRTGETVFLGGMNPTPWVLATPGHPEPGGRHDLALELAGPAASDLQHNFVQRWNEASERAAADGLWGEGAETDLPFPTRLSVPAGGSLVQIQRMLPAGWYGDAPPAPGTGAFGVAEGERTILRQ
;
A
#
# COMPACT_ATOMS: atom_id res chain seq x y z
N MET A 1 11.81 -15.68 -30.00
CA MET A 1 12.26 -15.04 -28.75
C MET A 1 12.04 -16.07 -27.68
N ASP A 2 13.12 -16.56 -27.08
CA ASP A 2 13.04 -17.45 -25.94
C ASP A 2 12.43 -16.64 -24.80
N GLU A 3 11.17 -16.90 -24.44
CA GLU A 3 10.54 -16.29 -23.28
C GLU A 3 11.25 -16.83 -22.05
N THR A 4 12.25 -16.11 -21.56
CA THR A 4 12.84 -16.37 -20.25
C THR A 4 11.74 -16.19 -19.20
N SER A 5 11.05 -17.28 -18.87
CA SER A 5 10.06 -17.30 -17.81
C SER A 5 10.80 -17.10 -16.48
N ILE A 6 10.48 -16.04 -15.76
CA ILE A 6 10.96 -15.87 -14.38
C ILE A 6 10.35 -17.00 -13.54
N PRO A 7 11.15 -17.88 -12.92
CA PRO A 7 10.62 -19.01 -12.18
C PRO A 7 9.79 -18.54 -10.98
N ALA A 8 8.73 -19.27 -10.69
CA ALA A 8 7.93 -19.06 -9.48
C ALA A 8 8.74 -19.47 -8.24
N VAL A 9 8.58 -18.71 -7.17
CA VAL A 9 9.18 -19.02 -5.86
C VAL A 9 8.22 -19.90 -5.05
N ALA A 10 8.74 -20.97 -4.46
CA ALA A 10 8.01 -21.80 -3.51
C ALA A 10 8.93 -22.28 -2.37
N PRO A 11 8.42 -22.48 -1.14
CA PRO A 11 7.08 -22.07 -0.68
C PRO A 11 6.94 -20.54 -0.60
N ALA A 12 5.71 -20.04 -0.77
CA ALA A 12 5.35 -18.62 -0.71
C ALA A 12 3.91 -18.46 -0.20
N SER A 13 3.57 -17.33 0.43
CA SER A 13 2.18 -17.04 0.85
C SER A 13 1.23 -16.97 -0.35
N TYR A 14 1.73 -16.48 -1.48
CA TYR A 14 0.96 -16.24 -2.68
C TYR A 14 1.51 -17.06 -3.86
N PRO A 15 0.70 -17.95 -4.47
CA PRO A 15 1.10 -18.69 -5.66
C PRO A 15 1.08 -17.79 -6.90
N PRO A 16 1.69 -18.21 -8.01
CA PRO A 16 1.50 -17.56 -9.31
C PRO A 16 0.01 -17.52 -9.69
N ARG A 17 -0.47 -16.33 -10.04
CA ARG A 17 -1.84 -16.05 -10.45
C ARG A 17 -1.87 -15.74 -11.96
N PRO A 18 -2.58 -16.49 -12.80
CA PRO A 18 -2.82 -16.09 -14.19
C PRO A 18 -3.91 -15.01 -14.26
N GLY A 19 -4.09 -14.40 -15.42
CA GLY A 19 -5.25 -13.55 -15.70
C GLY A 19 -5.12 -12.10 -15.23
N ASN A 20 -3.89 -11.59 -15.02
CA ASN A 20 -3.68 -10.23 -14.53
C ASN A 20 -3.43 -9.26 -15.68
N ARG A 21 -3.80 -7.99 -15.47
CA ARG A 21 -3.38 -6.86 -16.28
C ARG A 21 -2.39 -6.02 -15.48
N LEU A 22 -1.27 -5.70 -16.10
CA LEU A 22 -0.22 -4.85 -15.56
C LEU A 22 -0.05 -3.63 -16.47
N GLN A 23 0.03 -2.45 -15.86
CA GLN A 23 0.40 -1.23 -16.56
C GLN A 23 1.56 -0.58 -15.78
N PRO A 24 2.79 -0.58 -16.34
CA PRO A 24 3.91 0.17 -15.79
C PRO A 24 3.62 1.67 -15.81
N LEU A 25 3.96 2.32 -14.70
CA LEU A 25 3.87 3.76 -14.49
C LEU A 25 5.28 4.25 -14.18
N VAL A 26 5.87 4.94 -15.14
CA VAL A 26 7.24 5.43 -15.07
C VAL A 26 7.25 6.84 -14.51
N ASP A 27 8.01 7.02 -13.43
CA ASP A 27 8.18 8.26 -12.68
C ASP A 27 6.91 8.79 -11.98
N GLY A 28 7.10 9.67 -11.00
CA GLY A 28 6.04 10.02 -10.07
C GLY A 28 4.90 10.84 -10.68
N ILE A 29 5.15 11.74 -11.64
CA ILE A 29 4.07 12.56 -12.20
C ILE A 29 3.01 11.69 -12.91
N PRO A 30 3.37 10.81 -13.87
CA PRO A 30 2.39 9.90 -14.47
C PRO A 30 1.75 8.95 -13.45
N ALA A 31 2.53 8.42 -12.50
CA ALA A 31 2.04 7.47 -11.51
C ALA A 31 1.01 8.09 -10.56
N PHE A 32 1.34 9.21 -9.92
CA PHE A 32 0.42 9.88 -8.98
C PHE A 32 -0.77 10.51 -9.70
N ARG A 33 -0.65 10.93 -10.96
CA ARG A 33 -1.81 11.32 -11.79
C ARG A 33 -2.77 10.16 -11.98
N ARG A 34 -2.26 8.97 -12.32
CA ARG A 34 -3.07 7.77 -12.52
C ARG A 34 -3.71 7.29 -11.22
N ILE A 35 -2.96 7.31 -10.10
CA ILE A 35 -3.47 6.98 -8.76
C ILE A 35 -4.59 7.94 -8.37
N ALA A 36 -4.39 9.25 -8.55
CA ALA A 36 -5.41 10.25 -8.23
C ALA A 36 -6.69 10.01 -9.04
N ALA A 37 -6.57 9.73 -10.34
CA ALA A 37 -7.72 9.41 -11.19
C ALA A 37 -8.45 8.14 -10.74
N ALA A 38 -7.74 7.11 -10.26
CA ALA A 38 -8.38 5.92 -9.68
C ALA A 38 -9.13 6.27 -8.39
N VAL A 39 -8.51 7.03 -7.49
CA VAL A 39 -9.13 7.47 -6.24
C VAL A 39 -10.35 8.35 -6.52
N GLU A 40 -10.31 9.21 -7.52
CA GLU A 40 -11.45 10.04 -7.93
C GLU A 40 -12.61 9.21 -8.50
N ALA A 41 -12.30 8.12 -9.20
CA ALA A 41 -13.29 7.20 -9.77
C ALA A 41 -13.81 6.13 -8.78
N ALA A 42 -13.15 5.98 -7.63
CA ALA A 42 -13.44 4.96 -6.62
C ALA A 42 -14.88 5.06 -6.09
N ARG A 43 -15.50 3.90 -5.84
CA ARG A 43 -16.91 3.80 -5.43
C ARG A 43 -17.13 3.19 -4.05
N HIS A 44 -16.14 2.51 -3.50
CA HIS A 44 -16.27 1.74 -2.28
C HIS A 44 -15.15 2.01 -1.28
N SER A 45 -13.88 1.99 -1.72
CA SER A 45 -12.76 2.11 -0.77
C SER A 45 -11.48 2.63 -1.40
N VAL A 46 -10.64 3.24 -0.56
CA VAL A 46 -9.28 3.68 -0.90
C VAL A 46 -8.36 3.35 0.27
N TRP A 47 -7.46 2.39 0.09
CA TRP A 47 -6.56 1.92 1.13
C TRP A 47 -5.09 2.17 0.76
N LEU A 48 -4.32 2.76 1.67
CA LEU A 48 -2.95 3.20 1.45
C LEU A 48 -1.96 2.52 2.42
N LEU A 49 -0.85 2.01 1.90
CA LEU A 49 0.37 1.70 2.66
C LEU A 49 1.46 2.67 2.21
N ALA A 50 2.06 3.42 3.15
CA ALA A 50 3.19 4.29 2.85
C ALA A 50 4.26 4.26 3.94
N THR A 51 5.52 4.15 3.54
CA THR A 51 6.65 4.24 4.46
C THR A 51 6.97 5.69 4.79
N PHE A 52 7.12 6.49 3.74
CA PHE A 52 7.37 7.93 3.82
C PHE A 52 6.17 8.65 3.24
N ALA A 53 5.74 9.70 3.91
CA ALA A 53 4.62 10.51 3.47
C ALA A 53 4.81 11.94 3.96
N ALA A 54 4.70 12.87 3.03
CA ALA A 54 4.55 14.28 3.33
C ALA A 54 3.05 14.60 3.37
N ALA A 55 2.57 15.14 4.49
CA ALA A 55 1.16 15.52 4.61
C ALA A 55 0.72 16.53 3.53
N ASP A 56 1.65 17.41 3.16
CA ASP A 56 1.52 18.44 2.14
C ASP A 56 1.97 17.98 0.73
N PHE A 57 2.22 16.68 0.52
CA PHE A 57 2.62 16.16 -0.78
C PHE A 57 1.63 16.59 -1.88
N PRO A 58 2.05 17.37 -2.89
CA PRO A 58 1.13 17.89 -3.89
C PRO A 58 0.81 16.80 -4.93
N MET A 59 -0.47 16.46 -5.05
CA MET A 59 -0.97 15.58 -6.10
C MET A 59 -0.93 16.31 -7.46
N PRO A 60 -0.53 15.63 -8.56
CA PRO A 60 -0.42 16.26 -9.87
C PRO A 60 -1.72 16.92 -10.37
N ASP A 61 -1.54 17.90 -11.25
CA ASP A 61 -2.60 18.65 -11.95
C ASP A 61 -3.56 19.43 -11.02
N GLY A 62 -3.03 20.00 -9.94
CA GLY A 62 -3.79 20.90 -9.07
C GLY A 62 -4.81 20.20 -8.17
N ARG A 63 -4.62 18.90 -7.90
CA ARG A 63 -5.53 18.09 -7.07
C ARG A 63 -5.36 18.30 -5.55
N GLY A 64 -4.65 19.34 -5.13
CA GLY A 64 -4.32 19.57 -3.71
C GLY A 64 -3.30 18.58 -3.19
N SER A 65 -3.25 18.41 -1.86
CA SER A 65 -2.32 17.50 -1.19
C SER A 65 -2.78 16.04 -1.17
N LEU A 66 -1.90 15.15 -0.71
CA LEU A 66 -2.22 13.77 -0.33
C LEU A 66 -3.43 13.71 0.60
N LEU A 67 -3.44 14.52 1.66
CA LEU A 67 -4.53 14.54 2.62
C LEU A 67 -5.82 15.09 2.00
N ASP A 68 -5.74 16.10 1.12
CA ASP A 68 -6.93 16.62 0.42
C ASP A 68 -7.58 15.54 -0.45
N LEU A 69 -6.78 14.68 -1.08
CA LEU A 69 -7.30 13.56 -1.89
C LEU A 69 -8.03 12.53 -1.02
N LEU A 70 -7.45 12.16 0.13
CA LEU A 70 -8.05 11.20 1.07
C LEU A 70 -9.31 11.77 1.74
N ASP A 71 -9.29 13.03 2.15
CA ASP A 71 -10.44 13.73 2.74
C ASP A 71 -11.59 13.82 1.74
N ARG A 72 -11.33 14.15 0.47
CA ARG A 72 -12.37 14.15 -0.57
C ARG A 72 -12.94 12.75 -0.83
N ALA A 73 -12.12 11.71 -0.76
CA ALA A 73 -12.59 10.33 -0.87
C ALA A 73 -13.50 9.96 0.31
N ALA A 74 -13.10 10.29 1.54
CA ALA A 74 -13.89 10.04 2.74
C ALA A 74 -15.20 10.84 2.75
N ALA A 75 -15.18 12.10 2.32
CA ALA A 75 -16.36 12.95 2.20
C ALA A 75 -17.41 12.42 1.21
N ARG A 76 -17.01 11.59 0.24
CA ARG A 76 -17.93 10.86 -0.65
C ARG A 76 -18.52 9.59 -0.02
N GLY A 77 -18.17 9.28 1.22
CA GLY A 77 -18.62 8.09 1.95
C GLY A 77 -17.84 6.82 1.64
N LEU A 78 -16.62 6.94 1.11
CA LEU A 78 -15.75 5.78 0.85
C LEU A 78 -15.10 5.29 2.15
N ASP A 79 -14.84 3.98 2.24
CA ASP A 79 -13.99 3.42 3.30
C ASP A 79 -12.52 3.75 2.98
N VAL A 80 -12.01 4.81 3.60
CA VAL A 80 -10.65 5.30 3.38
C VAL A 80 -9.78 4.91 4.56
N ARG A 81 -8.69 4.19 4.28
CA ARG A 81 -7.78 3.65 5.30
C ARG A 81 -6.33 3.89 4.92
N ALA A 82 -5.49 4.26 5.89
CA ALA A 82 -4.05 4.39 5.67
C ALA A 82 -3.25 3.69 6.76
N ILE A 83 -2.18 3.01 6.35
CA ILE A 83 -1.12 2.54 7.25
C ILE A 83 0.14 3.34 6.95
N PHE A 84 0.56 4.13 7.93
CA PHE A 84 1.82 4.87 7.87
C PHE A 84 2.85 4.23 8.77
N TRP A 85 4.08 4.16 8.28
CA TRP A 85 5.20 3.72 9.10
C TRP A 85 5.51 4.75 10.19
N ARG A 86 5.68 4.27 11.43
CA ARG A 86 6.11 5.06 12.59
C ARG A 86 7.55 4.67 12.94
N PRO A 87 8.54 5.57 12.77
CA PRO A 87 9.92 5.29 13.13
C PRO A 87 10.09 5.10 14.64
N ASP A 88 10.96 4.16 15.02
CA ASP A 88 11.59 4.13 16.35
C ASP A 88 12.84 5.03 16.36
N PRO A 89 13.46 5.32 17.53
CA PRO A 89 14.68 6.12 17.58
C PRO A 89 15.79 5.60 16.67
N GLU A 90 15.96 4.29 16.55
CA GLU A 90 17.01 3.60 15.81
C GLU A 90 16.86 3.72 14.28
N SER A 91 15.63 3.88 13.80
CA SER A 91 15.27 4.03 12.39
C SER A 91 14.84 5.45 12.01
N SER A 92 14.82 6.37 12.99
CA SER A 92 14.52 7.79 12.80
C SER A 92 15.60 8.53 11.99
N GLY A 93 15.28 9.73 11.51
CA GLY A 93 16.21 10.58 10.76
C GLY A 93 16.28 10.32 9.25
N TRP A 94 15.50 9.37 8.75
CA TRP A 94 15.42 9.04 7.32
C TRP A 94 14.07 9.41 6.73
N GLY A 95 14.10 10.16 5.62
CA GLY A 95 12.90 10.53 4.87
C GLY A 95 11.92 11.42 5.63
N GLN A 96 10.81 11.76 4.97
CA GLN A 96 9.71 12.49 5.60
C GLN A 96 8.62 11.48 5.98
N THR A 97 8.24 11.44 7.25
CA THR A 97 7.24 10.50 7.78
C THR A 97 6.01 11.23 8.27
N PHE A 98 4.86 10.54 8.20
CA PHE A 98 3.64 10.95 8.85
C PHE A 98 3.39 10.01 10.03
N ALA A 99 4.22 10.15 11.06
CA ALA A 99 4.42 9.17 12.12
C ALA A 99 3.32 9.15 13.19
N GLY A 100 2.37 10.08 13.12
CA GLY A 100 1.32 10.24 14.12
C GLY A 100 1.80 11.03 15.32
N THR A 101 2.75 11.94 15.11
CA THR A 101 3.20 12.88 16.12
C THR A 101 2.05 13.77 16.61
N PRO A 102 2.18 14.45 17.75
CA PRO A 102 1.20 15.44 18.18
C PRO A 102 0.89 16.49 17.11
N ALA A 103 1.87 16.88 16.30
CA ALA A 103 1.68 17.81 15.18
C ALA A 103 0.86 17.19 14.03
N ASP A 104 1.15 15.94 13.64
CA ASP A 104 0.37 15.21 12.62
C ASP A 104 -1.09 15.07 13.05
N ARG A 105 -1.32 14.75 14.32
CA ARG A 105 -2.67 14.61 14.91
C ARG A 105 -3.40 15.94 15.00
N ALA A 106 -2.72 17.01 15.39
CA ALA A 106 -3.29 18.35 15.41
C ALA A 106 -3.71 18.79 14.00
N LEU A 107 -2.88 18.50 12.99
CA LEU A 107 -3.20 18.76 11.59
C LEU A 107 -4.46 17.98 11.15
N LEU A 108 -4.55 16.68 11.46
CA LEU A 108 -5.75 15.89 11.12
C LEU A 108 -7.01 16.43 11.82
N ALA A 109 -6.87 16.88 13.09
CA ALA A 109 -7.96 17.47 13.85
C ALA A 109 -8.44 18.80 13.23
N GLU A 110 -7.52 19.69 12.90
CA GLU A 110 -7.80 21.00 12.27
C GLU A 110 -8.51 20.83 10.93
N ARG A 111 -8.10 19.83 10.16
CA ARG A 111 -8.70 19.49 8.87
C ARG A 111 -10.07 18.81 8.98
N GLY A 112 -10.41 18.27 10.15
CA GLY A 112 -11.58 17.40 10.31
C GLY A 112 -11.47 16.10 9.51
N SER A 113 -10.25 15.57 9.34
CA SER A 113 -9.99 14.39 8.52
C SER A 113 -10.68 13.15 9.10
N ALA A 114 -11.61 12.57 8.32
CA ALA A 114 -12.49 11.49 8.76
C ALA A 114 -12.04 10.08 8.33
N PHE A 115 -10.98 9.96 7.54
CA PHE A 115 -10.45 8.65 7.14
C PHE A 115 -9.67 7.97 8.28
N ALA A 116 -9.62 6.63 8.26
CA ALA A 116 -9.00 5.84 9.30
C ALA A 116 -7.50 5.67 9.09
N ILE A 117 -6.70 5.75 10.15
CA ILE A 117 -5.26 5.50 10.14
C ILE A 117 -4.90 4.49 11.23
N ARG A 118 -4.04 3.53 10.87
CA ARG A 118 -3.21 2.78 11.82
C ARG A 118 -1.75 3.15 11.62
N TRP A 119 -1.05 3.45 12.69
CA TRP A 119 0.42 3.54 12.63
C TRP A 119 1.03 2.17 12.87
N ASP A 120 2.14 1.90 12.19
CA ASP A 120 2.77 0.59 12.20
C ASP A 120 4.29 0.72 12.26
N ARG A 121 4.93 -0.10 13.10
CA ARG A 121 6.39 -0.18 13.26
C ARG A 121 6.91 -1.46 12.64
N ALA A 122 8.17 -1.41 12.26
CA ALA A 122 8.95 -2.62 11.97
C ALA A 122 9.72 -3.03 13.25
N PRO A 123 10.39 -4.19 13.27
CA PRO A 123 11.36 -4.49 14.31
C PRO A 123 12.39 -3.37 14.48
N ALA A 124 12.95 -3.25 15.68
CA ALA A 124 13.88 -2.19 16.03
C ALA A 124 15.00 -2.02 14.98
N GLY A 125 15.15 -0.81 14.44
CA GLY A 125 16.16 -0.48 13.42
C GLY A 125 15.81 -0.88 11.97
N PHE A 126 14.57 -1.31 11.71
CA PHE A 126 14.06 -1.61 10.36
C PHE A 126 12.89 -0.69 9.96
N TRP A 127 12.42 -0.83 8.71
CA TRP A 127 11.33 -0.03 8.14
C TRP A 127 10.18 -0.90 7.63
N GLN A 128 8.95 -0.43 7.78
CA GLN A 128 7.82 -0.97 7.02
C GLN A 128 7.88 -0.42 5.59
N HIS A 129 8.56 -1.15 4.70
CA HIS A 129 8.99 -0.60 3.40
C HIS A 129 8.04 -0.88 2.21
N GLN A 130 6.82 -1.36 2.45
CA GLN A 130 5.83 -1.57 1.38
C GLN A 130 5.11 -0.27 1.03
N LYS A 131 4.94 0.01 -0.28
CA LYS A 131 4.09 1.10 -0.77
C LYS A 131 3.02 0.54 -1.68
N CYS A 132 1.76 0.84 -1.36
CA CYS A 132 0.63 0.26 -2.07
C CYS A 132 -0.61 1.17 -1.95
N TRP A 133 -1.39 1.26 -3.01
CA TRP A 133 -2.73 1.83 -3.02
C TRP A 133 -3.71 0.77 -3.51
N LEU A 134 -4.75 0.47 -2.76
CA LEU A 134 -5.84 -0.39 -3.20
C LEU A 134 -7.09 0.44 -3.37
N VAL A 135 -7.74 0.31 -4.52
CA VAL A 135 -8.97 1.02 -4.85
C VAL A 135 -10.06 -0.01 -5.08
N ASP A 136 -11.21 0.20 -4.40
CA ASP A 136 -12.37 -0.69 -4.45
C ASP A 136 -12.04 -2.15 -4.10
N ALA A 137 -11.24 -2.33 -3.04
CA ALA A 137 -10.74 -3.63 -2.59
C ALA A 137 -11.85 -4.68 -2.41
N GLY A 138 -11.66 -5.88 -2.98
CA GLY A 138 -12.62 -6.99 -2.98
C GLY A 138 -13.90 -6.77 -3.79
N ARG A 139 -14.00 -5.66 -4.55
CA ARG A 139 -15.15 -5.32 -5.41
C ARG A 139 -14.83 -5.54 -6.88
N THR A 140 -15.87 -5.55 -7.71
CA THR A 140 -15.69 -5.54 -9.16
C THR A 140 -15.04 -4.22 -9.58
N GLY A 141 -13.89 -4.31 -10.22
CA GLY A 141 -13.07 -3.14 -10.55
C GLY A 141 -11.90 -2.88 -9.60
N GLU A 142 -11.67 -3.76 -8.61
CA GLU A 142 -10.49 -3.71 -7.74
C GLU A 142 -9.22 -3.49 -8.56
N THR A 143 -8.48 -2.45 -8.19
CA THR A 143 -7.22 -2.08 -8.82
C THR A 143 -6.22 -1.70 -7.74
N VAL A 144 -4.98 -2.12 -7.92
CA VAL A 144 -3.90 -1.90 -6.96
C VAL A 144 -2.73 -1.20 -7.64
N PHE A 145 -2.16 -0.21 -6.98
CA PHE A 145 -0.90 0.42 -7.38
C PHE A 145 0.18 0.03 -6.39
N LEU A 146 1.31 -0.50 -6.86
CA LEU A 146 2.44 -0.89 -6.01
C LEU A 146 3.77 -0.57 -6.68
N GLY A 147 4.80 -0.25 -5.90
CA GLY A 147 6.11 0.12 -6.45
C GLY A 147 7.05 0.76 -5.43
N GLY A 148 8.05 1.50 -5.93
CA GLY A 148 9.05 2.18 -5.11
C GLY A 148 8.59 3.53 -4.54
N MET A 149 7.54 4.12 -5.13
CA MET A 149 7.16 5.50 -4.92
C MET A 149 6.46 5.74 -3.56
N ASN A 150 7.05 6.61 -2.74
CA ASN A 150 6.39 7.20 -1.58
C ASN A 150 5.83 8.59 -1.93
N PRO A 151 4.68 9.02 -1.37
CA PRO A 151 4.16 10.38 -1.54
C PRO A 151 5.02 11.41 -0.78
N THR A 152 6.18 11.73 -1.35
CA THR A 152 7.12 12.76 -0.87
C THR A 152 7.59 13.60 -2.06
N PRO A 153 7.93 14.88 -1.88
CA PRO A 153 8.20 15.79 -3.01
C PRO A 153 9.25 15.29 -4.01
N TRP A 154 10.24 14.53 -3.56
CA TRP A 154 11.35 14.01 -4.36
C TRP A 154 10.96 13.03 -5.47
N VAL A 155 9.75 12.47 -5.41
CA VAL A 155 9.27 11.49 -6.39
C VAL A 155 8.64 12.15 -7.62
N LEU A 156 8.30 13.44 -7.55
CA LEU A 156 7.57 14.16 -8.60
C LEU A 156 8.48 14.49 -9.79
N ALA A 157 8.82 13.46 -10.55
CA ALA A 157 9.56 13.54 -11.80
C ALA A 157 8.67 13.19 -12.99
N THR A 158 8.99 13.77 -14.15
CA THR A 158 8.42 13.41 -15.45
C THR A 158 9.44 12.57 -16.24
N PRO A 159 9.00 11.60 -17.07
CA PRO A 159 9.89 10.87 -17.96
C PRO A 159 10.79 11.79 -18.79
N GLY A 160 12.08 11.46 -18.81
CA GLY A 160 13.11 12.29 -19.44
C GLY A 160 13.78 13.29 -18.50
N HIS A 161 13.29 13.42 -17.27
CA HIS A 161 13.90 14.15 -16.15
C HIS A 161 14.43 15.55 -16.52
N PRO A 162 13.60 16.43 -17.13
CA PRO A 162 14.04 17.76 -17.52
C PRO A 162 14.33 18.66 -16.30
N GLU A 163 13.71 18.38 -15.16
CA GLU A 163 13.95 19.11 -13.91
C GLU A 163 15.17 18.54 -13.14
N PRO A 164 16.09 19.40 -12.65
CA PRO A 164 17.18 18.97 -11.80
C PRO A 164 16.67 18.31 -10.50
N GLY A 165 17.20 17.12 -10.18
CA GLY A 165 16.85 16.40 -8.96
C GLY A 165 15.61 15.50 -9.06
N GLY A 166 14.99 15.38 -10.23
CA GLY A 166 13.95 14.38 -10.49
C GLY A 166 14.47 12.97 -10.27
N ARG A 167 13.74 12.15 -9.51
CA ARG A 167 14.10 10.74 -9.27
C ARG A 167 13.39 9.83 -10.24
N HIS A 168 14.15 8.92 -10.83
CA HIS A 168 13.58 7.81 -11.56
C HIS A 168 13.02 6.76 -10.60
N ASP A 169 11.77 6.35 -10.81
CA ASP A 169 11.12 5.30 -10.02
C ASP A 169 9.99 4.64 -10.84
N LEU A 170 9.51 3.49 -10.36
CA LEU A 170 8.47 2.69 -11.01
C LEU A 170 7.35 2.34 -10.04
N ALA A 171 6.13 2.45 -10.55
CA ALA A 171 4.95 1.81 -9.99
C ALA A 171 4.28 0.94 -11.05
N LEU A 172 3.47 -0.02 -10.60
CA LEU A 172 2.63 -0.85 -11.44
C LEU A 172 1.18 -0.62 -11.03
N GLU A 173 0.31 -0.40 -11.99
CA GLU A 173 -1.11 -0.63 -11.81
C GLU A 173 -1.42 -2.09 -12.14
N LEU A 174 -2.07 -2.77 -11.21
CA LEU A 174 -2.40 -4.18 -11.26
C LEU A 174 -3.91 -4.37 -11.08
N ALA A 175 -4.52 -5.13 -11.98
CA ALA A 175 -5.87 -5.65 -11.82
C ALA A 175 -5.89 -7.15 -12.16
N GLY A 176 -6.77 -7.90 -11.50
CA GLY A 176 -6.88 -9.35 -11.67
C GLY A 176 -6.62 -10.11 -10.36
N PRO A 177 -6.49 -11.45 -10.41
CA PRO A 177 -6.45 -12.27 -9.21
C PRO A 177 -5.30 -11.94 -8.22
N ALA A 178 -4.16 -11.45 -8.71
CA ALA A 178 -3.04 -11.04 -7.84
C ALA A 178 -3.34 -9.77 -7.02
N ALA A 179 -4.33 -8.96 -7.41
CA ALA A 179 -4.81 -7.84 -6.60
C ALA A 179 -5.38 -8.31 -5.25
N SER A 180 -6.06 -9.45 -5.23
CA SER A 180 -6.63 -10.02 -3.99
C SER A 180 -5.56 -10.56 -3.03
N ASP A 181 -4.38 -10.95 -3.54
CA ASP A 181 -3.22 -11.28 -2.70
C ASP A 181 -2.65 -10.02 -2.04
N LEU A 182 -2.68 -8.87 -2.72
CA LEU A 182 -2.31 -7.56 -2.13
C LEU A 182 -3.37 -7.06 -1.15
N GLN A 183 -4.66 -7.31 -1.41
CA GLN A 183 -5.74 -7.08 -0.45
C GLN A 183 -5.51 -7.91 0.82
N HIS A 184 -5.20 -9.19 0.66
CA HIS A 184 -4.87 -10.08 1.76
C HIS A 184 -3.69 -9.54 2.60
N ASN A 185 -2.60 -9.10 1.92
CA ASN A 185 -1.47 -8.46 2.60
C ASN A 185 -1.88 -7.19 3.36
N PHE A 186 -2.70 -6.33 2.74
CA PHE A 186 -3.18 -5.10 3.40
C PHE A 186 -3.99 -5.44 4.65
N VAL A 187 -4.94 -6.38 4.56
CA VAL A 187 -5.78 -6.79 5.69
C VAL A 187 -4.93 -7.37 6.82
N GLN A 188 -3.96 -8.22 6.50
CA GLN A 188 -3.02 -8.74 7.50
C GLN A 188 -2.31 -7.60 8.23
N ARG A 189 -1.72 -6.66 7.48
CA ARG A 189 -1.02 -5.52 8.06
C ARG A 189 -1.92 -4.57 8.82
N TRP A 190 -3.16 -4.37 8.37
CA TRP A 190 -4.14 -3.56 9.07
C TRP A 190 -4.45 -4.19 10.42
N ASN A 191 -4.95 -5.43 10.40
CA ASN A 191 -5.39 -6.17 11.60
C ASN A 191 -4.25 -6.37 12.61
N GLU A 192 -3.01 -6.45 12.13
CA GLU A 192 -1.84 -6.75 12.96
C GLU A 192 -0.86 -5.57 13.11
N ALA A 193 -1.26 -4.35 12.70
CA ALA A 193 -0.42 -3.15 12.84
C ALA A 193 0.12 -3.05 14.27
N SER A 194 1.42 -2.78 14.42
CA SER A 194 2.10 -2.90 15.72
C SER A 194 1.51 -1.97 16.78
N GLU A 195 1.09 -0.77 16.37
CA GLU A 195 0.59 0.26 17.28
C GLU A 195 -0.92 0.17 17.52
N ARG A 196 -1.63 -0.83 16.97
CA ARG A 196 -3.11 -0.87 17.01
C ARG A 196 -3.73 -0.83 18.41
N ALA A 197 -2.96 -1.22 19.44
CA ALA A 197 -3.37 -1.19 20.84
C ALA A 197 -2.79 0.01 21.62
N ALA A 198 -1.94 0.83 21.01
CA ALA A 198 -1.38 2.03 21.63
C ALA A 198 -2.43 3.15 21.67
N ALA A 199 -2.41 3.95 22.74
CA ALA A 199 -3.36 5.06 22.94
C ALA A 199 -3.34 6.09 21.81
N ASP A 200 -2.19 6.26 21.15
CA ASP A 200 -1.98 7.17 20.04
C ASP A 200 -1.76 6.43 18.70
N GLY A 201 -2.02 5.12 18.64
CA GLY A 201 -1.75 4.29 17.47
C GLY A 201 -2.82 4.32 16.38
N LEU A 202 -3.97 4.95 16.64
CA LEU A 202 -5.15 4.98 15.77
C LEU A 202 -5.67 6.41 15.55
N TRP A 203 -6.19 6.70 14.35
CA TRP A 203 -6.93 7.93 14.06
C TRP A 203 -8.17 7.64 13.22
N GLY A 204 -9.26 8.38 13.45
CA GLY A 204 -10.48 8.31 12.64
C GLY A 204 -11.39 7.14 13.01
N GLU A 205 -12.67 7.26 12.64
CA GLU A 205 -13.67 6.22 12.87
C GLU A 205 -13.35 4.97 12.05
N GLY A 206 -13.51 3.78 12.64
CA GLY A 206 -13.25 2.51 11.97
C GLY A 206 -11.79 2.05 12.04
N ALA A 207 -10.89 2.87 12.64
CA ALA A 207 -9.49 2.51 12.87
C ALA A 207 -9.34 1.37 13.88
N GLU A 208 -10.24 1.28 14.86
CA GLU A 208 -10.28 0.23 15.87
C GLU A 208 -10.78 -1.10 15.34
N THR A 209 -11.48 -1.11 14.20
CA THR A 209 -12.12 -2.29 13.65
C THR A 209 -11.19 -3.03 12.67
N ASP A 210 -11.11 -4.35 12.82
CA ASP A 210 -10.38 -5.23 11.91
C ASP A 210 -11.16 -5.48 10.62
N LEU A 211 -10.41 -5.67 9.54
CA LEU A 211 -10.95 -5.96 8.22
C LEU A 211 -11.11 -7.47 8.01
N PRO A 212 -12.17 -7.91 7.32
CA PRO A 212 -12.28 -9.30 6.90
C PRO A 212 -11.25 -9.62 5.81
N PHE A 213 -10.61 -10.78 5.91
CA PHE A 213 -9.74 -11.29 4.85
C PHE A 213 -10.54 -11.59 3.56
N PRO A 214 -9.94 -11.42 2.37
CA PRO A 214 -10.60 -11.79 1.13
C PRO A 214 -10.84 -13.30 1.08
N THR A 215 -12.04 -13.69 0.65
CA THR A 215 -12.44 -15.11 0.51
C THR A 215 -12.51 -15.56 -0.94
N ARG A 216 -12.36 -14.64 -1.89
CA ARG A 216 -12.42 -14.89 -3.34
C ARG A 216 -11.37 -14.04 -4.06
N LEU A 217 -10.94 -14.53 -5.21
CA LEU A 217 -10.07 -13.77 -6.12
C LEU A 217 -10.90 -12.78 -6.93
N SER A 218 -10.28 -11.65 -7.25
CA SER A 218 -10.74 -10.73 -8.28
C SER A 218 -10.79 -11.42 -9.64
N VAL A 219 -11.77 -11.03 -10.46
CA VAL A 219 -11.98 -11.62 -11.78
C VAL A 219 -10.76 -11.36 -12.68
N PRO A 220 -10.44 -12.28 -13.61
CA PRO A 220 -9.39 -12.05 -14.60
C PRO A 220 -9.58 -10.75 -15.37
N ALA A 221 -8.48 -10.03 -15.58
CA ALA A 221 -8.47 -8.67 -16.13
C ALA A 221 -7.45 -8.48 -17.27
N GLY A 222 -6.61 -9.49 -17.54
CA GLY A 222 -5.58 -9.48 -18.57
C GLY A 222 -4.94 -10.87 -18.79
N GLY A 223 -3.79 -10.92 -19.47
CA GLY A 223 -3.12 -12.17 -19.87
C GLY A 223 -1.87 -12.52 -19.06
N SER A 224 -1.45 -11.72 -18.09
CA SER A 224 -0.17 -11.89 -17.39
C SER A 224 -0.26 -12.88 -16.23
N LEU A 225 0.79 -13.70 -16.09
CA LEU A 225 1.07 -14.49 -14.89
C LEU A 225 1.84 -13.63 -13.88
N VAL A 226 1.35 -13.52 -12.64
CA VAL A 226 1.93 -12.67 -11.60
C VAL A 226 2.04 -13.45 -10.30
N GLN A 227 3.20 -13.40 -9.63
CA GLN A 227 3.35 -13.88 -8.27
C GLN A 227 3.70 -12.71 -7.36
N ILE A 228 2.89 -12.47 -6.32
CA ILE A 228 3.21 -11.48 -5.27
C ILE A 228 4.24 -12.08 -4.33
N GLN A 229 5.26 -11.29 -3.99
CA GLN A 229 6.32 -11.67 -3.08
C GLN A 229 6.46 -10.66 -1.96
N ARG A 230 6.90 -11.13 -0.78
CA ARG A 230 7.05 -10.29 0.41
C ARG A 230 8.33 -10.60 1.16
N MET A 231 8.74 -9.62 1.95
CA MET A 231 9.69 -9.81 3.04
C MET A 231 9.00 -9.41 4.34
N LEU A 232 8.85 -10.37 5.24
CA LEU A 232 8.24 -10.21 6.56
C LEU A 232 9.20 -10.78 7.62
N PRO A 233 9.46 -10.06 8.72
CA PRO A 233 10.24 -10.60 9.82
C PRO A 233 9.45 -11.69 10.57
N ALA A 234 10.17 -12.71 11.04
CA ALA A 234 9.59 -13.76 11.88
C ALA A 234 9.06 -13.17 13.19
N GLY A 235 7.91 -13.67 13.65
CA GLY A 235 7.26 -13.25 14.89
C GLY A 235 6.59 -11.87 14.85
N TRP A 236 6.60 -11.18 13.71
CA TRP A 236 6.01 -9.84 13.59
C TRP A 236 4.54 -9.85 13.17
N TYR A 237 4.15 -10.88 12.43
CA TYR A 237 2.77 -11.17 12.07
C TYR A 237 2.48 -12.59 12.53
N GLY A 238 1.32 -12.80 13.15
CA GLY A 238 0.82 -14.10 13.54
C GLY A 238 0.17 -14.84 12.37
N ASP A 239 -0.38 -16.01 12.66
CA ASP A 239 -1.05 -16.83 11.65
C ASP A 239 -2.31 -16.12 11.13
N ALA A 240 -2.29 -15.76 9.85
CA ALA A 240 -3.46 -15.28 9.12
C ALA A 240 -4.16 -16.45 8.39
N PRO A 241 -5.48 -16.34 8.14
CA PRO A 241 -6.15 -17.24 7.21
C PRO A 241 -5.40 -17.31 5.87
N PRO A 242 -5.42 -18.44 5.15
CA PRO A 242 -4.78 -18.53 3.85
C PRO A 242 -5.46 -17.59 2.84
N ALA A 243 -4.68 -17.08 1.89
CA ALA A 243 -5.22 -16.33 0.77
C ALA A 243 -6.17 -17.19 -0.07
N PRO A 244 -7.10 -16.59 -0.84
CA PRO A 244 -8.06 -17.36 -1.62
C PRO A 244 -7.41 -18.42 -2.52
N GLY A 245 -7.83 -19.67 -2.34
CA GLY A 245 -7.33 -20.81 -3.11
C GLY A 245 -5.89 -21.23 -2.78
N THR A 246 -5.36 -20.87 -1.61
CA THR A 246 -4.03 -21.31 -1.14
C THR A 246 -4.14 -22.24 0.07
N GLY A 247 -3.09 -23.01 0.32
CA GLY A 247 -2.91 -23.70 1.61
C GLY A 247 -2.44 -22.73 2.70
N ALA A 248 -2.41 -23.23 3.95
CA ALA A 248 -1.81 -22.50 5.06
C ALA A 248 -0.32 -22.22 4.78
N PHE A 249 0.15 -21.05 5.22
CA PHE A 249 1.55 -20.65 5.16
C PHE A 249 1.97 -20.17 6.54
N GLY A 250 3.10 -20.66 7.06
CA GLY A 250 3.62 -20.31 8.39
C GLY A 250 4.19 -18.90 8.43
N VAL A 251 3.34 -17.88 8.26
CA VAL A 251 3.77 -16.47 8.18
C VAL A 251 4.41 -15.97 9.48
N ALA A 252 4.08 -16.61 10.62
CA ALA A 252 4.75 -16.38 11.89
C ALA A 252 6.25 -16.71 11.85
N GLU A 253 6.70 -17.60 10.96
CA GLU A 253 8.11 -17.90 10.72
C GLU A 253 8.81 -16.85 9.83
N GLY A 254 8.05 -15.85 9.36
CA GLY A 254 8.48 -14.84 8.41
C GLY A 254 8.36 -15.29 6.95
N GLU A 255 8.50 -14.33 6.05
CA GLU A 255 8.50 -14.58 4.61
C GLU A 255 9.70 -13.88 3.98
N ARG A 256 10.45 -14.55 3.11
CA ARG A 256 11.64 -13.98 2.44
C ARG A 256 11.66 -14.34 0.95
N THR A 257 10.50 -14.40 0.31
CA THR A 257 10.37 -14.83 -1.09
C THR A 257 11.12 -13.90 -2.05
N ILE A 258 11.22 -12.61 -1.70
CA ILE A 258 11.98 -11.59 -2.44
C ILE A 258 13.46 -11.97 -2.62
N LEU A 259 14.03 -12.80 -1.74
CA LEU A 259 15.44 -13.22 -1.81
C LEU A 259 15.68 -14.48 -2.65
N ARG A 260 14.64 -15.02 -3.31
CA ARG A 260 14.69 -16.36 -3.94
C ARG A 260 14.47 -16.34 -5.47
N GLN A 261 14.53 -15.16 -6.09
CA GLN A 261 14.51 -15.01 -7.56
C GLN A 261 15.91 -14.89 -8.14
#